data_AF-U2IYI4-F1
#
_entry.id   AF-U2IYI4-F1
#
_cell.length_a   1.000
_cell.length_b   1.000
_cell.length_c   1.000
_cell.angle_alpha   90.00
_cell.angle_beta   90.00
_cell.angle_gamma   90.00
#
_symmetry.space_group_name_H-M   'P 1'
#
loop_
_entity.id
_entity.type
_entity.pdbx_description
1 polymer ?
#
loop_
_entity_poly.entity_id
_entity_poly.type
_entity_poly.pdbx_seq_one_letter_code
_entity_poly.pdbx_strand_id
1 'polypeptide(L)'
;MKHRYTTIIIGAIVLVTVGLLTGCVTLRPATIQMNKDIRAYTHVYIPATQTKESAIGVPMVGVILPYAQSVNPRDVIAGGFSKRGFIVLHDIEERVRPKTLIVSYGESGRRRVALGMGSTTEVILQLVSAETGELVGTATAEGCGDTESDDIKQAIERALATLFK
;
A
#
# COMPACT_ATOMS: atom_id res chain seq x y z
N MET A 1 -29.47 46.65 7.60
CA MET A 1 -28.11 46.26 7.12
C MET A 1 -27.47 45.14 7.94
N LYS A 2 -27.60 45.11 9.28
CA LYS A 2 -27.01 44.05 10.15
C LYS A 2 -27.39 42.61 9.79
N HIS A 3 -28.66 42.33 9.48
CA HIS A 3 -29.15 40.97 9.22
C HIS A 3 -28.53 40.31 7.97
N ARG A 4 -28.18 41.10 6.94
CA ARG A 4 -27.55 40.61 5.70
C ARG A 4 -26.08 40.22 5.90
N TYR A 5 -25.38 40.92 6.79
CA TYR A 5 -24.01 40.56 7.16
C TYR A 5 -23.96 39.26 7.96
N THR A 6 -24.92 39.05 8.88
CA THR A 6 -24.97 37.82 9.68
C THR A 6 -25.25 36.58 8.83
N THR A 7 -26.12 36.66 7.82
CA THR A 7 -26.37 35.53 6.90
C THR A 7 -25.18 35.25 5.98
N ILE A 8 -24.45 36.27 5.53
CA ILE A 8 -23.21 36.08 4.74
C ILE A 8 -22.12 35.42 5.59
N ILE A 9 -21.95 35.85 6.84
CA ILE A 9 -20.97 35.27 7.77
C ILE A 9 -21.32 33.81 8.10
N ILE A 10 -22.59 33.51 8.39
CA ILE A 10 -23.03 32.14 8.63
C ILE A 10 -22.83 31.27 7.38
N GLY A 11 -23.16 31.80 6.19
CA GLY A 11 -22.93 31.10 4.92
C GLY A 11 -21.45 30.80 4.68
N ALA A 12 -20.55 31.74 4.97
CA ALA A 12 -19.11 31.55 4.86
C ALA A 12 -18.58 30.52 5.87
N ILE A 13 -19.07 30.53 7.11
CA ILE A 13 -18.72 29.54 8.13
C ILE A 13 -19.16 28.14 7.69
N VAL A 14 -20.39 28.00 7.20
CA VAL A 14 -20.90 26.71 6.69
C VAL A 14 -20.04 26.21 5.52
N LEU A 15 -19.68 27.08 4.57
CA LEU A 15 -18.82 26.72 3.44
C LEU A 15 -17.42 26.26 3.89
N VAL A 16 -16.82 26.94 4.88
CA VAL A 16 -15.52 26.57 5.45
C VAL A 16 -15.61 25.24 6.21
N THR A 17 -16.67 25.02 7.00
CA THR A 17 -16.86 23.75 7.71
C THR A 17 -17.09 22.58 6.76
N VAL A 18 -17.83 22.77 5.67
CA VAL A 18 -18.03 21.73 4.64
C VAL A 18 -16.72 21.43 3.91
N GLY A 19 -15.93 22.46 3.59
CA GLY A 19 -14.60 22.29 2.97
C GLY A 19 -13.59 21.55 3.86
N LEU A 20 -13.63 21.77 5.18
CA LEU A 20 -12.78 21.09 6.16
C LEU A 20 -13.16 19.62 6.35
N LEU A 21 -14.45 19.27 6.20
CA LEU A 21 -14.94 17.90 6.35
C LEU A 21 -14.70 17.02 5.10
N THR A 22 -14.32 17.60 3.96
CA THR A 22 -14.06 16.88 2.71
C THR A 22 -12.57 16.61 2.42
N GLY A 23 -11.70 16.72 3.43
CA GLY A 23 -10.26 16.42 3.31
C GLY A 23 -9.93 14.94 3.13
N CYS A 24 -10.57 14.25 2.19
CA CYS A 24 -10.21 12.89 1.83
C CYS A 24 -8.97 12.95 0.94
N VAL A 25 -7.89 12.29 1.36
CA VAL A 25 -6.69 12.13 0.52
C VAL A 25 -7.04 11.23 -0.66
N THR A 26 -6.98 11.78 -1.89
CA THR A 26 -7.13 10.98 -3.11
C THR A 26 -5.81 10.28 -3.45
N LEU A 27 -5.77 8.97 -3.23
CA LEU A 27 -4.68 8.09 -3.65
C LEU A 27 -4.75 7.83 -5.16
N ARG A 28 -3.59 7.69 -5.81
CA ARG A 28 -3.54 7.26 -7.22
C ARG A 28 -4.16 5.87 -7.38
N PRO A 29 -4.91 5.63 -8.47
CA PRO A 29 -5.44 4.31 -8.74
C PRO A 29 -4.30 3.31 -8.85
N ALA A 30 -4.49 2.13 -8.28
CA ALA A 30 -3.53 1.05 -8.44
C ALA A 30 -3.49 0.65 -9.94
N THR A 31 -2.27 0.48 -10.45
CA THR A 31 -2.01 0.20 -11.87
C THR A 31 -1.43 -1.20 -12.00
N ILE A 32 -1.84 -1.92 -13.03
CA ILE A 32 -1.38 -3.28 -13.31
C ILE A 32 -0.95 -3.38 -14.78
N GLN A 33 0.18 -4.03 -15.02
CA GLN A 33 0.65 -4.36 -16.35
C GLN A 33 1.04 -5.84 -16.41
N MET A 34 0.19 -6.67 -17.02
CA MET A 34 0.44 -8.10 -17.19
C MET A 34 0.92 -8.40 -18.61
N ASN A 35 2.06 -9.07 -18.69
CA ASN A 35 2.62 -9.58 -19.94
C ASN A 35 2.24 -11.05 -20.15
N LYS A 36 1.97 -11.79 -19.06
CA LYS A 36 1.58 -13.21 -19.07
C LYS A 36 0.46 -13.47 -18.06
N ASP A 37 -0.26 -14.58 -18.24
CA ASP A 37 -1.32 -14.98 -17.33
C ASP A 37 -0.72 -15.51 -16.01
N ILE A 38 -1.12 -14.90 -14.89
CA ILE A 38 -0.67 -15.28 -13.56
C ILE A 38 -1.25 -16.64 -13.11
N ARG A 39 -2.35 -17.09 -13.71
CA ARG A 39 -3.02 -18.37 -13.37
C ARG A 39 -2.22 -19.59 -13.80
N ALA A 40 -1.20 -19.42 -14.64
CA ALA A 40 -0.28 -20.50 -15.01
C ALA A 40 0.60 -20.96 -13.83
N TYR A 41 0.65 -20.17 -12.75
CA TYR A 41 1.52 -20.39 -11.61
C TYR A 41 0.71 -20.78 -10.37
N THR A 42 1.29 -21.62 -9.52
CA THR A 42 0.65 -22.09 -8.28
C THR A 42 1.50 -21.85 -7.05
N HIS A 43 2.80 -21.61 -7.24
CA HIS A 43 3.74 -21.36 -6.16
C HIS A 43 4.26 -19.93 -6.27
N VAL A 44 4.61 -19.35 -5.12
CA VAL A 44 5.24 -18.04 -5.05
C VAL A 44 6.47 -18.11 -4.16
N TYR A 45 7.55 -17.52 -4.61
CA TYR A 45 8.75 -17.28 -3.83
C TYR A 45 8.89 -15.77 -3.61
N ILE A 46 9.00 -15.37 -2.35
CA ILE A 46 9.13 -13.97 -1.95
C ILE A 46 10.47 -13.85 -1.24
N PRO A 47 11.47 -13.18 -1.87
CA PRO A 47 12.77 -12.95 -1.27
C PRO A 47 12.64 -12.24 0.08
N ALA A 48 13.61 -12.45 0.97
CA ALA A 48 13.64 -11.75 2.24
C ALA A 48 13.67 -10.23 2.03
N THR A 49 12.67 -9.53 2.59
CA THR A 49 12.64 -8.07 2.66
C THR A 49 13.13 -7.61 4.01
N GLN A 50 13.70 -6.40 4.09
CA GLN A 50 14.02 -5.79 5.37
C GLN A 50 12.73 -5.32 6.05
N THR A 51 12.58 -5.62 7.33
CA THR A 51 11.44 -5.17 8.14
C THR A 51 11.53 -3.64 8.32
N LYS A 52 10.42 -2.94 8.10
CA LYS A 52 10.33 -1.49 8.36
C LYS A 52 9.76 -1.28 9.75
N GLU A 53 10.38 -0.37 10.50
CA GLU A 53 9.92 0.05 11.82
C GLU A 53 9.46 1.52 11.75
N SER A 54 8.35 1.83 12.40
CA SER A 54 7.78 3.17 12.49
C SER A 54 7.38 3.43 13.94
N ALA A 55 7.86 4.53 14.52
CA ALA A 55 7.50 4.94 15.87
C ALA A 55 6.68 6.24 15.85
N ILE A 56 5.50 6.22 16.46
CA ILE A 56 4.67 7.40 16.72
C ILE A 56 4.54 7.57 18.23
N GLY A 57 4.75 8.78 18.75
CA GLY A 57 4.45 9.10 20.14
C GLY A 57 2.95 9.36 20.32
N VAL A 58 2.24 8.55 21.09
CA VAL A 58 0.83 8.79 21.43
C VAL A 58 0.77 9.62 22.72
N PRO A 59 0.20 10.84 22.71
CA PRO A 59 0.01 11.60 23.94
C PRO A 59 -1.19 11.04 24.72
N MET A 60 -0.92 10.44 25.87
CA MET A 60 -1.94 10.02 26.83
C MET A 60 -1.65 10.68 28.18
N VAL A 61 -2.53 11.59 28.61
CA VAL A 61 -2.53 12.22 29.95
C VAL A 61 -1.12 12.69 30.38
N GLY A 62 -0.51 13.59 29.62
CA GLY A 62 0.77 14.20 29.97
C GLY A 62 2.01 13.31 29.79
N VAL A 63 1.85 12.08 29.30
CA VAL A 63 2.95 11.15 28.98
C VAL A 63 2.91 10.79 27.49
N ILE A 64 4.05 10.88 26.82
CA ILE A 64 4.22 10.41 25.44
C ILE A 64 4.62 8.93 25.51
N LEU A 65 3.73 8.03 25.12
CA LEU A 65 4.06 6.61 24.98
C LEU A 65 4.62 6.34 23.58
N PRO A 66 5.80 5.72 23.42
CA PRO A 66 6.30 5.31 22.12
C PRO A 66 5.45 4.13 21.62
N TYR A 67 4.67 4.35 20.56
CA TYR A 67 3.97 3.32 19.83
C TYR A 67 4.80 2.96 18.59
N ALA A 68 5.50 1.84 18.66
CA ALA A 68 6.26 1.29 17.53
C ALA A 68 5.40 0.26 16.79
N GLN A 69 5.15 0.51 15.51
CA GLN A 69 4.63 -0.48 14.58
C GLN A 69 5.73 -0.92 13.64
N SER A 70 5.69 -2.19 13.26
CA SER A 70 6.64 -2.74 12.32
C SER A 70 5.90 -3.63 11.35
N VAL A 71 6.21 -3.48 10.06
CA VAL A 71 5.64 -4.29 8.99
C VAL A 71 6.77 -4.87 8.17
N ASN A 72 6.69 -6.17 7.94
CA ASN A 72 7.53 -6.86 6.98
C ASN A 72 6.76 -7.02 5.66
N PRO A 73 7.15 -6.32 4.57
CA PRO A 73 6.46 -6.40 3.28
C PRO A 73 6.26 -7.84 2.78
N ARG A 74 7.26 -8.70 2.99
CA ARG A 74 7.20 -10.12 2.65
C ARG A 74 6.01 -10.83 3.28
N ASP A 75 5.71 -10.56 4.55
CA ASP A 75 4.64 -11.26 5.27
C ASP A 75 3.26 -10.80 4.76
N VAL A 76 3.12 -9.50 4.43
CA VAL A 76 1.89 -8.96 3.82
C VAL A 76 1.66 -9.56 2.43
N ILE A 77 2.71 -9.63 1.60
CA ILE A 77 2.65 -10.23 0.26
C ILE A 77 2.32 -11.73 0.36
N ALA A 78 3.05 -12.47 1.21
CA ALA A 78 2.83 -13.89 1.44
C ALA A 78 1.40 -14.19 1.88
N GLY A 79 0.87 -13.40 2.83
CA GLY A 79 -0.51 -13.51 3.28
C GLY A 79 -1.52 -13.26 2.16
N GLY A 80 -1.29 -12.26 1.30
CA GLY A 80 -2.17 -11.95 0.19
C GLY A 80 -2.18 -13.02 -0.91
N PHE A 81 -1.03 -13.59 -1.27
CA PHE A 81 -0.95 -14.72 -2.20
C PHE A 81 -1.56 -15.99 -1.61
N SER A 82 -1.31 -16.28 -0.32
CA SER A 82 -1.87 -17.45 0.37
C SER A 82 -3.40 -17.40 0.41
N LYS A 83 -4.00 -16.22 0.65
CA LYS A 83 -5.46 -16.02 0.58
C LYS A 83 -6.07 -16.34 -0.78
N ARG A 84 -5.26 -16.36 -1.85
CA ARG A 84 -5.68 -16.68 -3.23
C ARG A 84 -5.31 -18.10 -3.65
N GLY A 85 -4.80 -18.93 -2.73
CA GLY A 85 -4.50 -20.35 -2.98
C GLY A 85 -3.09 -20.63 -3.51
N PHE A 86 -2.19 -19.64 -3.52
CA PHE A 86 -0.79 -19.87 -3.87
C PHE A 86 -0.02 -20.49 -2.69
N ILE A 87 0.91 -21.38 -3.01
CA ILE A 87 1.82 -21.97 -2.02
C ILE A 87 3.05 -21.08 -1.91
N VAL A 88 3.29 -20.52 -0.72
CA VAL A 88 4.49 -19.72 -0.44
C VAL A 88 5.66 -20.65 -0.17
N LEU A 89 6.70 -20.55 -0.99
CA LEU A 89 7.92 -21.33 -0.88
C LEU A 89 8.97 -20.59 -0.03
N HIS A 90 9.72 -21.36 0.75
CA HIS A 90 10.90 -20.86 1.46
C HIS A 90 12.13 -20.79 0.55
N ASP A 91 12.21 -21.65 -0.46
CA ASP A 91 13.27 -21.72 -1.46
C ASP A 91 12.72 -22.25 -2.80
N ILE A 92 13.41 -21.99 -3.91
CA ILE A 92 12.99 -22.38 -5.25
C ILE A 92 13.50 -23.80 -5.57
N GLU A 93 12.65 -24.78 -5.35
CA GLU A 93 12.91 -26.16 -5.73
C GLU A 93 12.73 -26.38 -7.26
N GLU A 94 13.64 -27.12 -7.89
CA GLU A 94 13.67 -27.33 -9.34
C GLU A 94 12.40 -28.01 -9.88
N ARG A 95 11.80 -28.92 -9.09
CA ARG A 95 10.55 -29.62 -9.44
C ARG A 95 9.34 -28.71 -9.63
N VAL A 96 9.29 -27.57 -8.92
CA VAL A 96 8.14 -26.64 -8.96
C VAL A 96 8.48 -25.34 -9.67
N ARG A 97 9.76 -25.10 -10.01
CA ARG A 97 10.27 -23.91 -10.69
C ARG A 97 9.42 -23.45 -11.89
N PRO A 98 8.93 -24.33 -12.80
CA PRO A 98 8.05 -23.93 -13.91
C PRO A 98 6.73 -23.29 -13.49
N LYS A 99 6.25 -23.60 -12.28
CA LYS A 99 5.00 -23.09 -11.71
C LYS A 99 5.22 -22.10 -10.58
N THR A 100 6.45 -21.57 -10.43
CA THR A 100 6.82 -20.64 -9.37
C THR A 100 6.95 -19.22 -9.91
N LEU A 101 6.28 -18.28 -9.23
CA LEU A 101 6.47 -16.84 -9.41
C LEU A 101 7.44 -16.30 -8.37
N ILE A 102 8.44 -15.56 -8.81
CA ILE A 102 9.25 -14.71 -7.94
C ILE A 102 8.53 -13.37 -7.82
N VAL A 103 8.22 -12.97 -6.59
CA VAL A 103 7.56 -11.69 -6.32
C VAL A 103 8.51 -10.79 -5.55
N SER A 104 8.95 -9.73 -6.22
CA SER A 104 9.83 -8.71 -5.66
C SER A 104 9.04 -7.48 -5.24
N TYR A 105 9.44 -6.89 -4.12
CA TYR A 105 8.89 -5.66 -3.59
C TYR A 105 9.90 -4.52 -3.76
N GLY A 106 9.41 -3.33 -4.12
CA GLY A 106 10.18 -2.10 -4.08
C GLY A 106 9.32 -0.89 -3.71
N GLU A 107 9.93 0.10 -3.08
CA GLU A 107 9.35 1.44 -2.90
C GLU A 107 9.75 2.30 -4.11
N SER A 108 8.77 2.78 -4.87
CA SER A 108 9.02 3.55 -6.11
C SER A 108 8.96 5.06 -5.91
N GLY A 109 8.37 5.54 -4.81
CA GLY A 109 8.39 6.96 -4.50
C GLY A 109 7.52 7.37 -3.31
N ARG A 110 7.60 8.66 -2.98
CA ARG A 110 6.72 9.33 -2.00
C ARG A 110 6.12 10.60 -2.59
N ARG A 111 4.84 10.82 -2.35
CA ARG A 111 4.13 12.05 -2.78
C ARG A 111 3.49 12.72 -1.59
N ARG A 112 3.73 14.03 -1.43
CA ARG A 112 3.03 14.86 -0.44
C ARG A 112 1.61 15.15 -0.93
N VAL A 113 0.64 14.97 -0.05
CA VAL A 113 -0.80 15.14 -0.31
C VAL A 113 -1.41 16.10 0.71
N ALA A 114 -2.63 16.57 0.43
CA ALA A 114 -3.37 17.49 1.30
C ALA A 114 -2.56 18.73 1.75
N LEU A 115 -1.99 19.47 0.79
CA LEU A 115 -1.19 20.69 1.05
C LEU A 115 0.00 20.46 2.02
N GLY A 116 0.53 19.24 2.09
CA GLY A 116 1.66 18.88 2.96
C GLY A 116 1.27 18.29 4.32
N MET A 117 -0.02 18.09 4.58
CA MET A 117 -0.53 17.48 5.82
C MET A 117 -0.49 15.93 5.80
N GLY A 118 -0.12 15.31 4.69
CA GLY A 118 0.07 13.85 4.61
C GLY A 118 1.14 13.45 3.58
N SER A 119 1.69 12.26 3.76
CA SER A 119 2.55 11.58 2.78
C SER A 119 1.86 10.32 2.26
N THR A 120 2.10 10.02 1.00
CA THR A 120 1.73 8.74 0.41
C THR A 120 3.01 8.01 0.02
N THR A 121 3.03 6.70 0.23
CA THR A 121 4.14 5.83 -0.20
C THR A 121 3.65 4.97 -1.36
N GLU A 122 4.38 5.01 -2.47
CA GLU A 122 4.12 4.18 -3.65
C GLU A 122 5.00 2.94 -3.61
N VAL A 123 4.38 1.78 -3.80
CA VAL A 123 5.06 0.49 -3.87
C VAL A 123 4.83 -0.14 -5.23
N ILE A 124 5.81 -0.91 -5.67
CA ILE A 124 5.75 -1.77 -6.86
C ILE A 124 5.99 -3.22 -6.46
N LEU A 125 5.10 -4.09 -6.94
CA LEU A 125 5.27 -5.53 -6.93
C LEU A 125 5.64 -5.98 -8.35
N GLN A 126 6.77 -6.66 -8.48
CA GLN A 126 7.23 -7.22 -9.74
C GLN A 126 7.12 -8.74 -9.69
N LEU A 127 6.49 -9.32 -10.72
CA LEU A 127 6.26 -10.75 -10.84
C LEU A 127 7.11 -11.30 -11.99
N VAL A 128 7.95 -12.28 -11.68
CA VAL A 128 8.90 -12.88 -12.61
C VAL A 128 8.73 -14.40 -12.60
N SER A 129 8.78 -15.02 -13.77
CA SER A 129 8.80 -16.48 -13.89
C SER A 129 10.10 -17.03 -13.32
N ALA A 130 10.03 -17.95 -12.34
CA ALA A 130 11.25 -18.57 -11.80
C ALA A 130 11.96 -19.48 -12.81
N GLU A 131 11.25 -19.98 -13.83
CA GLU A 131 11.81 -20.82 -14.87
C GLU A 131 12.51 -20.02 -15.98
N THR A 132 11.85 -18.97 -16.47
CA THR A 132 12.35 -18.24 -17.65
C THR A 132 13.03 -16.92 -17.29
N GLY A 133 12.86 -16.42 -16.07
CA GLY A 133 13.34 -15.09 -15.67
C GLY A 133 12.56 -13.93 -16.32
N GLU A 134 11.52 -14.22 -17.09
CA GLU A 134 10.76 -13.19 -17.80
C GLU A 134 9.73 -12.50 -16.90
N LEU A 135 9.50 -11.23 -17.18
CA LEU A 135 8.48 -10.43 -16.51
C LEU A 135 7.09 -10.97 -16.83
N VAL A 136 6.40 -11.45 -15.81
CA VAL A 136 4.99 -11.87 -15.87
C VAL A 136 4.10 -10.64 -15.74
N GLY A 137 4.47 -9.71 -14.86
CA GLY A 137 3.87 -8.39 -14.82
C GLY A 137 4.28 -7.57 -13.60
N THR A 138 3.69 -6.39 -13.49
CA THR A 138 3.89 -5.44 -12.39
C THR A 138 2.56 -4.94 -11.86
N ALA A 139 2.52 -4.65 -10.56
CA ALA A 139 1.41 -3.96 -9.91
C ALA A 139 1.97 -2.83 -9.03
N THR A 140 1.44 -1.63 -9.20
CA THR A 140 1.88 -0.42 -8.47
C THR A 140 0.69 0.20 -7.76
N ALA A 141 0.88 0.64 -6.51
CA ALA A 141 -0.16 1.33 -5.75
C ALA A 141 0.43 2.27 -4.71
N GLU A 142 -0.32 3.33 -4.39
CA GLU A 142 -0.06 4.22 -3.26
C GLU A 142 -0.84 3.78 -2.01
N GLY A 143 -0.25 3.97 -0.83
CA GLY A 143 -0.89 3.91 0.47
C GLY A 143 -0.77 5.23 1.23
N CYS A 144 -1.75 5.50 2.10
CA CYS A 144 -1.87 6.66 2.99
C CYS A 144 -2.59 6.19 4.28
N GLY A 145 -1.83 5.75 5.26
CA GLY A 145 -2.25 5.39 6.61
C GLY A 145 -1.71 6.38 7.65
N ASP A 146 -1.87 6.04 8.92
CA ASP A 146 -1.45 6.88 10.04
C ASP A 146 0.07 6.80 10.29
N THR A 147 0.68 5.67 9.92
CA THR A 147 2.13 5.42 10.00
C THR A 147 2.71 5.07 8.63
N GLU A 148 4.04 5.17 8.48
CA GLU A 148 4.74 4.66 7.28
C GLU A 148 4.54 3.13 7.10
N SER A 149 4.44 2.39 8.20
CA SER A 149 4.13 0.96 8.17
C SER A 149 2.72 0.68 7.63
N ASP A 150 1.75 1.52 7.98
CA ASP A 150 0.39 1.45 7.45
C ASP A 150 0.30 1.86 5.98
N ASP A 151 1.07 2.88 5.57
CA ASP A 151 1.20 3.26 4.15
C ASP A 151 1.64 2.04 3.32
N ILE A 152 2.72 1.39 3.73
CA ILE A 152 3.30 0.24 3.01
C ILE A 152 2.31 -0.92 2.97
N LYS A 153 1.70 -1.26 4.11
CA LYS A 153 0.72 -2.34 4.18
C LYS A 153 -0.47 -2.08 3.26
N GLN A 154 -1.05 -0.87 3.33
CA GLN A 154 -2.19 -0.50 2.50
C GLN A 154 -1.82 -0.49 1.01
N ALA A 155 -0.64 0.02 0.66
CA ALA A 155 -0.15 0.03 -0.71
C ALA A 155 -0.01 -1.39 -1.27
N ILE A 156 0.59 -2.32 -0.51
CA ILE A 156 0.73 -3.72 -0.89
C ILE A 156 -0.65 -4.38 -1.06
N GLU A 157 -1.57 -4.20 -0.11
CA GLU A 157 -2.92 -4.76 -0.18
C GLU A 157 -3.69 -4.24 -1.41
N ARG A 158 -3.55 -2.95 -1.75
CA ARG A 158 -4.15 -2.35 -2.96
C ARG A 158 -3.54 -2.89 -4.24
N ALA A 159 -2.22 -3.08 -4.28
CA ALA A 159 -1.54 -3.67 -5.43
C ALA A 159 -2.01 -5.12 -5.65
N LEU A 160 -2.08 -5.93 -4.59
CA LEU A 160 -2.55 -7.31 -4.64
C LEU A 160 -4.04 -7.40 -5.00
N ALA A 161 -4.88 -6.51 -4.47
CA ALA A 161 -6.30 -6.47 -4.81
C ALA A 161 -6.51 -6.23 -6.31
N THR A 162 -5.71 -5.35 -6.91
CA THR A 162 -5.74 -5.06 -8.35
C THR A 162 -5.20 -6.22 -9.18
N LEU A 163 -4.16 -6.90 -8.68
CA LEU A 163 -3.52 -8.04 -9.33
C LEU A 163 -4.44 -9.25 -9.48
N PHE A 164 -5.40 -9.43 -8.57
CA PHE A 164 -6.37 -10.53 -8.56
C PHE A 164 -7.81 -10.07 -8.79
N LYS A 165 -8.00 -8.90 -9.42
CA LYS A 165 -9.32 -8.37 -9.77
C LYS A 165 -9.79 -8.96 -11.09
#